data_AF-A0A6G1WUI8-F1
#
_entry.id   AF-A0A6G1WUI8-F1
#
_cell.length_a   1.000
_cell.length_b   1.000
_cell.length_c   1.000
_cell.angle_alpha   90.00
_cell.angle_beta   90.00
_cell.angle_gamma   90.00
#
_symmetry.space_group_name_H-M   'P 1'
#
loop_
_entity.id
_entity.type
_entity.pdbx_description
1 polymer ?
#
loop_
_entity_poly.entity_id
_entity_poly.type
_entity_poly.pdbx_seq_one_letter_code
_entity_poly.pdbx_strand_id
1 'polypeptide(L)' 'MVDNPRAAGSDSQAVHRRAEHLDALDAILPFDRRDQLAALLTDDDVATLKHLAQEGMGENTLRALASDLG' A
#
# COMPACT_ATOMS: atom_id res chain seq x y z
N MET A 1 16.84 14.22 29.72
CA MET A 1 17.12 13.20 28.68
C MET A 1 16.02 13.31 27.66
N VAL A 2 16.39 13.45 26.39
CA VAL A 2 15.52 13.84 25.28
C VAL A 2 14.35 12.88 25.09
N ASP A 3 13.13 13.42 25.11
CA ASP A 3 11.95 12.82 24.50
C ASP A 3 12.15 12.88 22.98
N ASN A 4 12.39 11.74 22.34
CA ASN A 4 12.63 11.65 20.90
C ASN A 4 11.31 11.32 20.18
N PRO A 5 10.61 12.27 19.53
CA PRO A 5 9.38 11.99 18.76
C PRO A 5 9.65 11.38 17.37
N ARG A 6 10.88 10.90 17.09
CA ARG A 6 11.32 10.61 15.71
C ARG A 6 10.77 9.31 15.10
N ALA A 7 10.11 8.44 15.86
CA ALA A 7 9.54 7.21 15.32
C ALA A 7 8.26 7.48 14.51
N ALA A 8 7.31 8.25 15.05
CA ALA A 8 6.01 8.51 14.42
C ALA A 8 6.11 9.19 13.04
N GLY A 9 7.14 10.01 12.83
CA GLY A 9 7.40 10.65 11.53
C GLY A 9 7.90 9.67 10.46
N SER A 10 8.60 8.59 10.84
CA SER A 10 9.06 7.57 9.90
C SER A 10 7.93 6.64 9.46
N ASP A 11 7.03 6.28 10.37
CA ASP A 11 5.90 5.40 10.07
C ASP A 11 4.90 6.09 9.13
N SER A 12 4.55 7.36 9.39
CA SER A 12 3.69 8.14 8.48
C SER A 12 4.31 8.30 7.09
N GLN A 13 5.64 8.49 6.99
CA GLN A 13 6.29 8.54 5.69
C GLN A 13 6.33 7.18 4.98
N ALA A 14 6.42 6.07 5.71
CA ALA A 14 6.34 4.74 5.13
C ALA A 14 4.92 4.45 4.59
N VAL A 15 3.89 4.77 5.36
CA VAL A 15 2.49 4.68 4.90
C VAL A 15 2.26 5.56 3.67
N HIS A 16 2.76 6.79 3.67
CA HIS A 16 2.59 7.68 2.51
C HIS A 16 3.24 7.10 1.24
N ARG A 17 4.47 6.58 1.32
CA ARG A 17 5.12 5.91 0.18
C ARG A 17 4.35 4.69 -0.32
N ARG A 18 3.77 3.91 0.60
CA ARG A 18 2.92 2.76 0.23
C ARG A 18 1.64 3.21 -0.47
N ALA A 19 1.01 4.28 0.01
CA ALA A 19 -0.16 4.86 -0.65
C ALA A 19 0.17 5.35 -2.07
N GLU A 20 1.29 6.05 -2.25
CA GLU A 20 1.79 6.46 -3.57
C GLU A 20 2.07 5.27 -4.51
N HIS A 21 2.52 4.14 -3.96
CA HIS A 21 2.72 2.93 -4.75
C HIS A 21 1.40 2.26 -5.14
N LEU A 22 0.41 2.25 -4.23
CA LEU A 22 -0.94 1.76 -4.48
C LEU A 22 -1.73 2.68 -5.42
N ASP A 23 -1.34 3.96 -5.56
CA ASP A 23 -1.90 4.89 -6.55
C ASP A 23 -1.71 4.41 -7.99
N ALA A 24 -0.66 3.63 -8.27
CA ALA A 24 -0.48 3.01 -9.59
C ALA A 24 -1.55 1.95 -9.92
N LEU A 25 -2.34 1.54 -8.92
CA LEU A 25 -3.46 0.60 -9.06
C LEU A 25 -4.79 1.35 -9.11
N ASP A 26 -4.82 2.61 -9.51
CA ASP A 26 -6.01 3.45 -9.40
C ASP A 26 -7.23 2.98 -10.19
N ALA A 27 -7.00 2.39 -11.35
CA ALA A 27 -8.01 1.72 -12.15
C ALA A 27 -8.68 0.56 -11.38
N ILE A 28 -7.97 -0.01 -10.41
CA ILE A 28 -8.33 -1.24 -9.71
C ILE A 28 -8.82 -0.93 -8.29
N LEU A 29 -8.13 -0.08 -7.54
CA LEU A 29 -8.40 0.20 -6.13
C LEU A 29 -8.93 1.64 -5.95
N PRO A 30 -10.11 1.83 -5.32
CA PRO A 30 -10.60 3.16 -4.99
C PRO A 30 -9.65 3.86 -4.02
N PHE A 31 -9.54 5.19 -4.12
CA PHE A 31 -8.57 6.00 -3.37
C PHE A 31 -8.63 5.76 -1.86
N ASP A 32 -9.83 5.73 -1.27
CA ASP A 32 -10.03 5.51 0.17
C ASP A 32 -9.47 4.15 0.66
N ARG A 33 -9.41 3.15 -0.22
CA ARG A 33 -8.84 1.83 0.09
C ARG A 33 -7.31 1.85 0.09
N ARG A 34 -6.67 2.78 -0.62
CA ARG A 34 -5.19 2.85 -0.72
C ARG A 34 -4.57 3.27 0.59
N ASP A 35 -5.10 4.31 1.23
CA ASP A 35 -4.61 4.75 2.54
C ASP A 35 -4.82 3.67 3.61
N GLN A 36 -5.96 2.99 3.58
CA GLN A 36 -6.25 1.89 4.50
C GLN A 36 -5.28 0.72 4.31
N LEU A 37 -5.05 0.31 3.06
CA LEU A 37 -4.09 -0.76 2.73
C LEU A 37 -2.66 -0.33 3.02
N ALA A 38 -2.27 0.91 2.75
CA ALA A 38 -0.93 1.42 3.04
C ALA A 38 -0.59 1.38 4.55
N ALA A 39 -1.60 1.50 5.40
CA ALA A 39 -1.45 1.37 6.85
C ALA A 39 -1.34 -0.10 7.33
N LEU A 40 -1.90 -1.05 6.57
CA LEU A 40 -1.95 -2.47 6.93
C LEU A 40 -0.83 -3.28 6.29
N LEU A 41 -0.47 -2.94 5.05
CA LEU A 41 0.49 -3.65 4.22
C LEU A 41 1.92 -3.21 4.50
N THR A 42 2.85 -4.14 4.30
CA THR A 42 4.28 -3.84 4.26
C THR A 42 4.69 -3.30 2.89
N ASP A 43 5.91 -2.74 2.82
CA ASP A 43 6.46 -2.25 1.55
C ASP A 43 6.58 -3.39 0.49
N ASP A 44 6.84 -4.62 0.94
CA ASP A 44 6.96 -5.80 0.07
C ASP A 44 5.61 -6.26 -0.49
N ASP A 45 4.55 -6.21 0.31
CA ASP A 45 3.18 -6.55 -0.14
C ASP A 45 2.73 -5.58 -1.24
N VAL A 46 2.98 -4.29 -1.04
CA VAL A 46 2.65 -3.24 -2.01
C VAL A 46 3.48 -3.39 -3.28
N ALA A 47 4.77 -3.71 -3.18
CA ALA A 47 5.62 -4.00 -4.33
C ALA A 47 5.12 -5.22 -5.12
N THR A 48 4.66 -6.26 -4.42
CA THR A 48 4.10 -7.47 -5.03
C THR A 48 2.81 -7.17 -5.78
N LEU A 49 1.87 -6.44 -5.18
CA LEU A 49 0.62 -6.05 -5.84
C LEU A 49 0.88 -5.22 -7.10
N LYS A 50 1.83 -4.27 -7.03
CA LYS A 50 2.23 -3.47 -8.18
C LYS A 50 2.85 -4.32 -9.30
N HIS A 51 3.72 -5.25 -8.95
CA HIS A 51 4.33 -6.16 -9.92
C HIS A 51 3.27 -7.01 -10.63
N LEU A 52 2.34 -7.61 -9.88
CA LEU A 52 1.28 -8.44 -10.46
C LEU A 52 0.35 -7.63 -11.38
N ALA A 53 0.06 -6.37 -11.03
CA ALA A 53 -0.68 -5.48 -11.92
C ALA A 53 0.07 -5.15 -13.21
N GLN A 54 1.39 -4.96 -13.14
CA GLN A 54 2.23 -4.74 -14.32
C GLN A 54 2.31 -5.99 -15.22
N GLU A 55 2.27 -7.18 -14.66
CA GLU A 55 2.20 -8.45 -15.39
C GLU A 55 0.84 -8.68 -16.07
N GLY A 56 -0.13 -7.77 -15.90
CA GLY A 56 -1.45 -7.85 -16.52
C GLY A 56 -2.42 -8.77 -15.77
N MET A 57 -2.21 -8.99 -14.47
CA MET A 57 -3.18 -9.70 -13.64
C MET A 57 -4.52 -8.94 -13.64
N GLY A 58 -5.62 -9.69 -13.73
CA GLY A 58 -6.95 -9.12 -13.80
C GLY A 58 -7.34 -8.35 -12.53
N GLU A 59 -8.14 -7.30 -12.71
CA GLU A 59 -8.57 -6.38 -11.64
C GLU A 59 -9.24 -7.09 -10.46
N ASN A 60 -10.11 -8.07 -10.74
CA ASN A 60 -10.78 -8.85 -9.69
C ASN A 60 -9.81 -9.70 -8.88
N THR A 61 -8.79 -10.27 -9.51
CA THR A 61 -7.78 -11.09 -8.83
C THR A 61 -6.90 -10.21 -7.94
N LEU A 62 -6.49 -9.04 -8.42
CA LEU A 62 -5.71 -8.08 -7.64
C LEU A 62 -6.50 -7.53 -6.45
N ARG A 63 -7.80 -7.27 -6.62
CA ARG A 63 -8.69 -6.88 -5.51
C ARG A 63 -8.82 -7.96 -4.43
N ALA A 64 -8.93 -9.22 -4.86
CA ALA A 64 -9.01 -10.35 -3.94
C ALA A 64 -7.71 -10.48 -3.14
N LEU A 65 -6.56 -10.49 -3.82
CA LEU A 65 -5.24 -10.53 -3.17
C LEU A 65 -5.01 -9.35 -2.23
N ALA A 66 -5.36 -8.14 -2.64
CA ALA A 66 -5.27 -6.97 -1.77
C ALA A 66 -6.19 -7.06 -0.54
N SER A 67 -7.31 -7.80 -0.63
CA SER A 67 -8.19 -8.05 0.53
C SER A 67 -7.68 -9.16 1.44
N ASP A 68 -6.91 -10.13 0.92
CA ASP A 68 -6.32 -11.20 1.72
C ASP A 68 -5.11 -10.73 2.53
N LEU A 69 -4.44 -9.66 2.09
CA LEU A 69 -3.23 -9.11 2.72
C LEU A 69 -3.52 -8.05 3.80
N GLY A 70 -4.73 -7.46 3.83
CA GLY A 70 -5.11 -6.34 4.70
C GLY A 70 -6.07 -6.71 5.82
#